data_AF-A0A846C579-F1
#
_entry.id   AF-A0A846C579-F1
#
_cell.length_a   1.000
_cell.length_b   1.000
_cell.length_c   1.000
_cell.angle_alpha   90.00
_cell.angle_beta   90.00
_cell.angle_gamma   90.00
#
_symmetry.space_group_name_H-M   'P 1'
#
loop_
_entity.id
_entity.type
_entity.pdbx_description
1 polymer ?
#
loop_
_entity_poly.entity_id
_entity_poly.type
_entity_poly.pdbx_seq_one_letter_code
_entity_poly.pdbx_strand_id
1 'polypeptide(L)' 'MTEAVKIAQQYYDSTETDKLYAAIWGGEHIHYGIYTQPDEAIHDASLRTVETIAKTLEKIDQNSRVIDLGAGYGGA' A
#
# COMPACT_ATOMS: atom_id res chain seq x y z
N MET A 1 15.06 -10.01 -19.73
CA MET A 1 14.73 -8.94 -18.76
C MET A 1 15.51 -7.70 -19.12
N THR A 2 14.85 -6.54 -19.13
CA THR A 2 15.51 -5.25 -19.33
C THR A 2 16.25 -4.82 -18.06
N GLU A 3 17.17 -3.87 -18.20
CA GLU A 3 17.97 -3.35 -17.08
C GLU A 3 17.09 -2.69 -16.00
N ALA A 4 16.04 -1.97 -16.42
CA ALA A 4 15.03 -1.41 -15.51
C ALA A 4 14.33 -2.48 -14.65
N VAL A 5 14.05 -3.65 -15.21
CA VAL A 5 13.41 -4.76 -14.46
C VAL A 5 14.38 -5.33 -13.42
N LYS A 6 15.67 -5.46 -13.75
CA LYS A 6 16.67 -5.94 -12.78
C LYS A 6 16.87 -4.96 -11.63
N ILE A 7 16.91 -3.65 -11.92
CA ILE A 7 17.07 -2.61 -10.89
C ILE A 7 15.86 -2.61 -9.95
N ALA A 8 14.64 -2.64 -10.49
CA ALA A 8 13.43 -2.71 -9.69
C ALA A 8 13.42 -3.97 -8.81
N GLN A 9 13.76 -5.13 -9.38
CA GLN A 9 13.81 -6.38 -8.64
C GLN A 9 14.85 -6.33 -7.51
N GLN A 10 16.06 -5.84 -7.75
CA GLN A 10 17.09 -5.73 -6.70
C GLN A 10 16.69 -4.78 -5.56
N TYR A 11 15.91 -3.74 -5.85
CA TYR A 11 15.43 -2.81 -4.83
C TYR A 11 14.36 -3.46 -3.92
N TYR A 12 13.40 -4.19 -4.49
CA TYR A 12 12.33 -4.86 -3.75
C TYR A 12 12.77 -6.18 -3.08
N ASP A 13 13.72 -6.91 -3.66
CA ASP A 13 14.26 -8.15 -3.07
C ASP A 13 15.26 -7.90 -1.93
N SER A 14 15.57 -6.63 -1.64
CA SER A 14 16.57 -6.25 -0.64
C SER A 14 15.99 -6.29 0.78
N THR A 15 16.64 -7.07 1.65
CA THR A 15 16.30 -7.19 3.08
C THR A 15 16.42 -5.88 3.86
N GLU A 16 17.22 -4.93 3.37
CA GLU A 16 17.37 -3.62 3.99
C GLU A 16 16.19 -2.70 3.64
N THR A 17 15.63 -2.83 2.42
CA THR A 17 14.37 -2.19 2.03
C THR A 17 13.24 -2.70 2.91
N ASP A 18 13.12 -4.01 3.07
CA ASP A 18 12.07 -4.63 3.89
C ASP A 18 12.12 -4.16 5.36
N LYS A 19 13.31 -4.12 5.96
CA LYS A 19 13.50 -3.64 7.35
C LYS A 19 13.23 -2.15 7.50
N LEU A 20 13.65 -1.32 6.55
CA LEU A 20 13.38 0.11 6.56
C LEU A 20 11.87 0.36 6.50
N TYR A 21 11.19 -0.40 5.65
CA TYR A 21 9.75 -0.30 5.51
C TYR A 21 9.01 -0.75 6.78
N ALA A 22 9.41 -1.89 7.36
CA ALA A 22 8.86 -2.35 8.62
C ALA A 22 9.12 -1.38 9.79
N ALA A 23 10.29 -0.73 9.83
CA ALA A 23 10.66 0.18 10.93
C ALA A 23 9.93 1.52 10.88
N ILE A 24 9.66 2.06 9.68
CA ILE A 24 8.97 3.35 9.53
C ILE A 24 7.44 3.17 9.61
N TRP A 25 6.92 2.05 9.11
CA TRP A 25 5.48 1.87 8.90
C TRP A 25 4.88 0.70 9.68
N GLY A 26 5.63 0.11 10.61
CA GLY A 26 5.12 -0.88 11.56
C GLY A 26 4.69 -2.22 10.93
N GLY A 27 5.05 -2.48 9.67
CA GLY A 27 4.63 -3.67 8.93
C GLY A 27 3.32 -3.51 8.16
N GLU A 28 2.77 -2.30 8.07
CA GLU A 28 1.58 -2.01 7.24
C GLU A 28 1.93 -1.44 5.85
N HIS A 29 0.94 -1.46 4.96
CA HIS A 29 1.05 -1.02 3.57
C HIS A 29 1.25 0.48 3.44
N ILE A 30 2.15 0.87 2.54
CA ILE A 30 2.35 2.28 2.21
C ILE A 30 1.89 2.53 0.78
N HIS A 31 0.71 3.13 0.70
CA HIS A 31 0.28 3.87 -0.48
C HIS A 31 0.36 5.37 -0.17
N TYR A 32 0.23 6.20 -1.20
CA TYR A 32 0.11 7.64 -0.98
C TYR A 32 -1.08 7.93 -0.06
N GLY A 33 -0.85 8.70 1.01
CA GLY A 33 -1.91 9.11 1.93
C GLY A 33 -2.62 10.39 1.46
N ILE A 34 -3.93 10.48 1.70
CA ILE A 34 -4.70 11.71 1.51
C ILE A 34 -4.67 12.47 2.83
N TYR A 35 -3.86 13.52 2.94
CA TYR A 35 -3.72 14.32 4.17
C TYR A 35 -4.76 15.43 4.25
N THR A 36 -5.22 15.71 5.47
CA THR A 36 -6.15 16.82 5.76
C THR A 36 -5.51 17.89 6.63
N GLN A 37 -4.40 17.58 7.30
CA GLN A 37 -3.60 18.47 8.14
C GLN A 37 -2.10 18.23 7.86
N PRO A 38 -1.22 19.23 8.03
CA PRO A 38 0.22 19.08 7.76
C PRO A 38 0.95 18.04 8.64
N ASP A 39 0.45 17.76 9.84
CA ASP A 39 1.07 16.93 10.87
C ASP A 39 0.29 15.63 11.17
N GLU A 40 -0.65 15.28 10.28
CA GLU A 40 -1.44 14.06 10.41
C GLU A 40 -0.58 12.79 10.28
N ALA A 41 -0.92 11.76 11.06
CA ALA A 41 -0.21 10.49 11.04
C ALA A 41 -0.34 9.81 9.66
N ILE A 42 0.77 9.24 9.17
CA ILE A 42 0.84 8.55 7.88
C ILE A 42 -0.19 7.42 7.80
N HIS A 43 -0.42 6.69 8.90
CA HIS A 43 -1.41 5.62 8.97
C HIS A 43 -2.82 6.12 8.67
N ASP A 44 -3.26 7.21 9.33
CA ASP A 44 -4.59 7.78 9.14
C ASP A 44 -4.79 8.29 7.69
N ALA A 45 -3.76 8.94 7.14
CA ALA A 45 -3.78 9.41 5.76
C ALA A 45 -3.80 8.24 4.74
N SER A 46 -3.09 7.15 5.01
CA SER A 46 -3.05 5.94 4.18
C SER A 46 -4.40 5.21 4.18
N LEU A 47 -5.00 5.03 5.37
CA LEU A 47 -6.32 4.41 5.51
C LEU A 47 -7.40 5.18 4.75
N ARG A 48 -7.35 6.52 4.80
CA ARG A 48 -8.26 7.38 4.04
C ARG A 48 -8.18 7.16 2.52
N THR A 49 -7.00 6.88 1.99
CA THR A 49 -6.84 6.54 0.57
C THR A 49 -7.58 5.25 0.24
N VAL A 50 -7.42 4.21 1.06
CA VAL A 50 -8.13 2.92 0.89
C VAL A 50 -9.64 3.12 0.94
N GLU A 51 -10.15 3.83 1.95
CA GLU A 51 -11.58 4.13 2.06
C GLU A 51 -12.11 4.93 0.85
N THR A 52 -11.32 5.87 0.35
CA THR A 52 -11.71 6.71 -0.78
C THR A 52 -11.82 5.89 -2.05
N ILE A 53 -10.86 4.99 -2.32
CA ILE A 53 -10.92 4.05 -3.44
C ILE A 53 -12.10 3.09 -3.27
N ALA A 54 -12.30 2.53 -2.08
CA ALA A 54 -13.42 1.63 -1.80
C ALA A 54 -14.79 2.29 -2.08
N LYS A 55 -14.96 3.58 -1.75
CA LYS A 55 -16.17 4.36 -2.06
C LYS A 55 -16.42 4.55 -3.57
N THR A 56 -15.40 4.39 -4.41
CA THR A 56 -15.57 4.45 -5.87
C THR A 56 -16.05 3.12 -6.47
N LEU A 57 -15.99 2.02 -5.72
CA LEU A 57 -16.41 0.72 -6.19
C LEU A 57 -17.95 0.65 -6.19
N GLU A 58 -18.54 0.65 -7.37
CA GLU A 58 -19.97 0.46 -7.53
C GLU A 58 -20.33 -1.03 -7.47
N LYS A 59 -21.49 -1.35 -6.87
CA LYS A 59 -22.11 -2.70 -6.89
C LYS A 59 -21.28 -3.81 -6.21
N ILE A 60 -20.55 -3.48 -5.15
CA ILE A 60 -19.96 -4.48 -4.25
C ILE A 60 -20.96 -4.81 -3.14
N ASP A 61 -21.01 -6.08 -2.76
CA ASP A 61 -21.82 -6.58 -1.65
C ASP A 61 -21.09 -7.73 -0.93
N GLN A 62 -21.74 -8.31 0.09
CA GLN A 62 -21.20 -9.43 0.87
C GLN A 62 -20.92 -10.72 0.07
N ASN A 63 -21.44 -10.83 -1.16
CA ASN A 63 -21.25 -11.99 -2.02
C ASN A 63 -20.16 -11.76 -3.08
N SER A 64 -19.65 -10.53 -3.16
CA SER A 64 -18.66 -10.12 -4.13
C SER A 64 -17.31 -10.78 -3.85
N ARG A 65 -16.58 -11.12 -4.92
CA ARG A 65 -15.20 -11.62 -4.85
C ARG A 65 -14.27 -10.53 -5.37
N VAL A 66 -13.33 -10.11 -4.54
CA VAL A 66 -12.37 -9.04 -4.86
C VAL A 66 -11.01 -9.66 -5.09
N ILE A 67 -10.26 -9.10 -6.05
CA ILE A 67 -8.85 -9.41 -6.27
C ILE A 67 -8.04 -8.15 -6.00
N ASP A 68 -7.04 -8.27 -5.13
CA ASP A 68 -6.04 -7.23 -4.92
C ASP A 68 -4.78 -7.59 -5.70
N LEU A 69 -4.44 -6.77 -6.69
CA LEU A 69 -3.29 -6.97 -7.56
C LEU A 69 -2.11 -6.17 -7.02
N GLY A 70 -1.20 -6.85 -6.32
CA GLY A 70 -0.06 -6.20 -5.66
C GLY A 70 -0.26 -5.98 -4.17
N ALA A 71 -1.01 -6.86 -3.51
CA ALA A 71 -1.47 -6.75 -2.12
C ALA A 71 -0.39 -6.69 -1.04
N GLY A 72 0.92 -6.76 -1.35
CA GLY A 72 2.01 -6.81 -0.36
C GLY A 72 1.76 -7.85 0.77
N TYR A 73 1.88 -7.41 2.03
CA TYR A 73 1.47 -8.09 3.27
C TYR A 73 -0.05 -8.30 3.53
N GLY A 74 -0.99 -7.81 2.70
CA GLY A 74 -2.43 -8.09 2.81
C GLY A 74 -3.26 -7.33 3.87
N GLY A 75 -2.77 -6.22 4.40
CA GLY A 75 -3.46 -5.29 5.30
C GLY A 75 -4.36 -4.31 4.54
N ALA A 76 -5.54 -4.78 4.18
CA ALA A 76 -6.70 -3.91 4.08
C ALA A 76 -7.30 -3.68 5.47
#